data_AF-A0A970W2L5-F1
#
_entry.id   AF-A0A970W2L5-F1
#
_cell.length_a   1.000
_cell.length_b   1.000
_cell.length_c   1.000
_cell.angle_alpha   90.00
_cell.angle_beta   90.00
_cell.angle_gamma   90.00
#
_symmetry.space_group_name_H-M   'P 1'
#
loop_
_entity.id
_entity.type
_entity.pdbx_description
1 polymer ?
#
loop_
_entity_poly.entity_id
_entity_poly.type
_entity_poly.pdbx_seq_one_letter_code
_entity_poly.pdbx_strand_id
1 'polypeptide(L)'
;VRDLDPTRPATSAAVMGCPVEWMALADVVFINRYWGWYVQAGQLDEGARMLAQELDGLHQQLGKPIVISEFGADSLAGVHADPPEVWSEEYQVEMLRRYLDVAAARPYVAGLHVWNFADFKVGQSPMRAGGMNRKGVFTRDRRPKMAAHFLRERWAQPTGVTAAQQGVAPQRAPEPPAPPQPVVPEAFLALAAKLNGKNPGLNAVLKFDLGEGRLYRFVFESGACRAEAGPGAGEATATVTMQAEDAMKLLRGELNPMVAYMTGKIKIAGDIRALMALQGALG
;
A
#
# COMPACT_ATOMS: atom_id res chain seq x y z
N VAL A 1 -27.07 -20.13 2.97
CA VAL A 1 -25.89 -21.00 3.24
C VAL A 1 -25.99 -21.62 4.62
N ARG A 2 -26.03 -20.82 5.70
CA ARG A 2 -26.10 -21.35 7.08
C ARG A 2 -27.30 -22.26 7.36
N ASP A 3 -28.46 -21.97 6.78
CA ASP A 3 -29.65 -22.83 6.93
C ASP A 3 -29.45 -24.24 6.35
N LEU A 4 -28.58 -24.39 5.34
CA LEU A 4 -28.26 -25.67 4.71
C LEU A 4 -27.07 -26.37 5.40
N ASP A 5 -26.12 -25.60 5.91
CA ASP A 5 -24.94 -26.13 6.61
C ASP A 5 -24.46 -25.15 7.69
N PRO A 6 -24.81 -25.39 8.97
CA PRO A 6 -24.35 -24.58 10.09
C PRO A 6 -22.96 -25.02 10.61
N THR A 7 -22.38 -26.10 10.08
CA THR A 7 -21.15 -26.70 10.63
C THR A 7 -19.86 -26.13 10.03
N ARG A 8 -19.96 -25.35 8.95
CA ARG A 8 -18.80 -24.82 8.21
C ARG A 8 -18.78 -23.29 8.21
N PRO A 9 -17.60 -22.67 8.31
CA PRO A 9 -17.47 -21.22 8.17
C PRO A 9 -17.78 -20.78 6.74
N ALA A 10 -18.49 -19.67 6.60
CA ALA A 10 -18.76 -19.01 5.33
C ALA A 10 -17.81 -17.83 5.11
N THR A 11 -17.38 -17.65 3.86
CA THR A 11 -16.51 -16.53 3.48
C THR A 11 -16.80 -16.04 2.07
N SER A 12 -16.20 -14.90 1.71
CA SER A 12 -16.19 -14.32 0.37
C SER A 12 -14.83 -13.64 0.15
N ALA A 13 -14.24 -13.81 -1.03
CA ALA A 13 -12.94 -13.21 -1.36
C ALA A 13 -13.07 -11.73 -1.68
N ALA A 14 -12.47 -10.87 -0.87
CA ALA A 14 -12.54 -9.43 -0.99
C ALA A 14 -11.39 -8.87 -1.83
N VAL A 15 -11.73 -8.19 -2.93
CA VAL A 15 -10.79 -7.39 -3.73
C VAL A 15 -10.25 -6.21 -2.91
N MET A 16 -9.11 -5.66 -3.32
CA MET A 16 -8.59 -4.42 -2.74
C MET A 16 -9.63 -3.28 -2.86
N GLY A 17 -9.84 -2.55 -1.76
CA GLY A 17 -10.86 -1.49 -1.68
C GLY A 17 -12.29 -1.97 -1.41
N CYS A 18 -12.52 -3.27 -1.21
CA CYS A 18 -13.82 -3.76 -0.75
C CYS A 18 -14.18 -3.13 0.61
N PRO A 19 -15.43 -2.66 0.81
CA PRO A 19 -15.87 -2.12 2.09
C PRO A 19 -15.74 -3.12 3.23
N VAL A 20 -15.30 -2.64 4.40
CA VAL A 20 -15.06 -3.48 5.59
C VAL A 20 -16.36 -4.09 6.09
N GLU A 21 -17.49 -3.38 5.95
CA GLU A 21 -18.82 -3.85 6.34
C GLU A 21 -19.24 -5.10 5.55
N TRP A 22 -18.77 -5.26 4.31
CA TRP A 22 -19.04 -6.45 3.51
C TRP A 22 -18.18 -7.63 3.96
N MET A 23 -16.91 -7.37 4.28
CA MET A 23 -16.03 -8.38 4.88
C MET A 23 -16.55 -8.84 6.25
N ALA A 24 -17.19 -7.94 7.01
CA ALA A 24 -17.76 -8.24 8.31
C ALA A 24 -18.88 -9.30 8.26
N LEU A 25 -19.47 -9.58 7.10
CA LEU A 25 -20.49 -10.63 6.94
C LEU A 25 -19.92 -12.06 6.94
N ALA A 26 -18.62 -12.21 6.67
CA ALA A 26 -17.94 -13.51 6.63
C ALA A 26 -17.53 -14.00 8.03
N ASP A 27 -17.42 -15.31 8.23
CA ASP A 27 -16.85 -15.89 9.46
C ASP A 27 -15.32 -15.75 9.49
N VAL A 28 -14.70 -15.90 8.31
CA VAL A 28 -13.26 -15.76 8.09
C VAL A 28 -13.06 -14.76 6.96
N VAL A 29 -12.18 -13.79 7.14
CA VAL A 29 -11.97 -12.73 6.15
C VAL A 29 -11.01 -13.23 5.08
N PHE A 30 -11.47 -13.31 3.82
CA PHE A 30 -10.63 -13.67 2.69
C PHE A 30 -10.28 -12.41 1.90
N ILE A 31 -8.99 -12.17 1.65
CA ILE A 31 -8.52 -11.01 0.88
C ILE A 31 -7.60 -11.41 -0.27
N ASN A 32 -7.83 -10.78 -1.43
CA ASN A 32 -6.94 -10.87 -2.58
C ASN A 32 -6.01 -9.66 -2.56
N ARG A 33 -4.71 -9.85 -2.36
CA ARG A 33 -3.74 -8.76 -2.20
C ARG A 33 -2.48 -8.96 -3.01
N TYR A 34 -2.09 -7.90 -3.70
CA TYR A 34 -1.00 -7.88 -4.67
C TYR A 34 -0.10 -6.64 -4.48
N TRP A 35 0.14 -6.27 -3.22
CA TRP A 35 1.13 -5.27 -2.82
C TRP A 35 2.53 -5.71 -3.27
N GLY A 36 3.27 -4.81 -3.91
CA GLY A 36 4.51 -5.16 -4.60
C GLY A 36 4.29 -5.62 -6.04
N TRP A 37 3.07 -5.94 -6.48
CA TRP A 37 2.82 -6.34 -7.88
C TRP A 37 2.00 -5.32 -8.67
N TYR A 38 0.69 -5.18 -8.38
CA TYR A 38 -0.16 -4.22 -9.10
C TYR A 38 -0.01 -2.80 -8.54
N VAL A 39 0.27 -2.71 -7.25
CA VAL A 39 0.53 -1.46 -6.54
C VAL A 39 1.92 -1.61 -5.91
N GLN A 40 2.74 -0.55 -5.93
CA GLN A 40 4.15 -0.63 -5.52
C GLN A 40 4.96 -1.66 -6.34
N ALA A 41 4.65 -1.79 -7.63
CA ALA A 41 5.41 -2.65 -8.55
C ALA A 41 6.92 -2.34 -8.44
N GLY A 42 7.73 -3.39 -8.29
CA GLY A 42 9.18 -3.27 -8.11
C GLY A 42 9.65 -2.92 -6.69
N GLN A 43 8.75 -2.55 -5.78
CA GLN A 43 9.07 -2.10 -4.42
C GLN A 43 8.61 -3.13 -3.39
N LEU A 44 9.27 -4.30 -3.36
CA LEU A 44 8.83 -5.46 -2.59
C LEU A 44 8.78 -5.21 -1.06
N ASP A 45 9.74 -4.46 -0.52
CA ASP A 45 9.78 -4.17 0.92
C ASP A 45 8.66 -3.22 1.35
N GLU A 46 8.38 -2.20 0.54
CA GLU A 46 7.24 -1.31 0.76
C GLU A 46 5.92 -2.05 0.60
N GLY A 47 5.80 -2.94 -0.40
CA GLY A 47 4.63 -3.80 -0.57
C GLY A 47 4.38 -4.69 0.66
N ALA A 48 5.44 -5.27 1.24
CA ALA A 48 5.36 -6.06 2.46
C ALA A 48 4.91 -5.20 3.67
N ARG A 49 5.43 -3.98 3.79
CA ARG A 49 5.03 -3.02 4.84
C ARG A 49 3.55 -2.65 4.73
N MET A 50 3.06 -2.39 3.52
CA MET A 50 1.66 -2.06 3.26
C MET A 50 0.73 -3.25 3.55
N LEU A 51 1.12 -4.46 3.15
CA LEU A 51 0.38 -5.68 3.48
C LEU A 51 0.27 -5.87 5.00
N ALA A 52 1.39 -5.74 5.71
CA ALA A 52 1.45 -5.82 7.17
C ALA A 52 0.46 -4.85 7.84
N GLN A 53 0.52 -3.57 7.45
CA GLN A 53 -0.35 -2.53 7.98
C GLN A 53 -1.83 -2.81 7.71
N GLU A 54 -2.18 -3.29 6.51
CA GLU A 54 -3.56 -3.61 6.15
C GLU A 54 -4.08 -4.80 6.97
N LEU A 55 -3.29 -5.86 7.14
CA LEU A 55 -3.68 -7.03 7.94
C LEU A 55 -3.92 -6.66 9.40
N ASP A 56 -3.02 -5.87 10.00
CA ASP A 56 -3.14 -5.41 11.39
C ASP A 56 -4.40 -4.55 11.56
N GLY A 57 -4.65 -3.62 10.63
CA GLY A 57 -5.85 -2.77 10.65
C GLY A 57 -7.16 -3.55 10.48
N LEU A 58 -7.22 -4.48 9.53
CA LEU A 58 -8.40 -5.33 9.30
C LEU A 58 -8.69 -6.21 10.52
N HIS A 59 -7.67 -6.82 11.11
CA HIS A 59 -7.85 -7.65 12.29
C HIS A 59 -8.28 -6.81 13.50
N GLN A 60 -7.71 -5.63 13.69
CA GLN A 60 -8.13 -4.70 14.76
C GLN A 60 -9.61 -4.30 14.63
N GLN A 61 -10.09 -4.06 13.40
CA GLN A 61 -11.47 -3.64 13.16
C GLN A 61 -12.48 -4.78 13.25
N LEU A 62 -12.14 -5.97 12.75
CA LEU A 62 -13.08 -7.07 12.60
C LEU A 62 -12.94 -8.16 13.67
N GLY A 63 -11.76 -8.29 14.29
CA GLY A 63 -11.46 -9.34 15.27
C GLY A 63 -11.49 -10.77 14.71
N LYS A 64 -11.52 -10.93 13.38
CA LYS A 64 -11.70 -12.23 12.70
C LYS A 64 -10.37 -12.80 12.18
N PRO A 65 -10.26 -14.13 12.05
CA PRO A 65 -9.14 -14.74 11.33
C PRO A 65 -9.13 -14.27 9.88
N ILE A 66 -7.92 -14.10 9.33
CA ILE A 66 -7.72 -13.62 7.96
C ILE A 66 -7.01 -14.70 7.14
N VAL A 67 -7.47 -14.91 5.92
CA VAL A 67 -6.77 -15.70 4.90
C VAL A 67 -6.46 -14.78 3.72
N ILE A 68 -5.20 -14.76 3.29
CA ILE A 68 -4.85 -14.12 2.02
C ILE A 68 -5.16 -15.15 0.94
N SER A 69 -6.33 -15.00 0.32
CA SER A 69 -6.90 -15.96 -0.64
C SER A 69 -6.28 -15.87 -2.03
N GLU A 70 -5.62 -14.76 -2.34
CA GLU A 70 -4.78 -14.64 -3.53
C GLU A 70 -3.61 -13.69 -3.27
N PHE A 71 -2.42 -14.12 -3.66
CA PHE A 71 -1.23 -13.29 -3.80
C PHE A 71 -0.23 -13.91 -4.77
N GLY A 72 0.55 -13.09 -5.48
CA GLY A 72 1.61 -13.55 -6.37
C GLY A 72 1.96 -12.55 -7.48
N ALA A 73 3.20 -12.64 -7.97
CA ALA A 73 3.69 -11.87 -9.12
C ALA A 73 3.65 -12.72 -10.39
N ASP A 74 3.46 -12.09 -11.55
CA ASP A 74 3.69 -12.83 -12.80
C ASP A 74 5.20 -13.02 -13.00
N SER A 75 5.57 -14.18 -13.53
CA SER A 75 6.95 -14.49 -13.92
C SER A 75 7.01 -15.18 -15.28
N LEU A 76 7.97 -14.79 -16.10
CA LEU A 76 8.31 -15.50 -17.33
C LEU A 76 9.35 -16.57 -17.00
N ALA A 77 9.02 -17.84 -17.25
CA ALA A 77 9.96 -18.94 -17.00
C ALA A 77 11.24 -18.75 -17.85
N GLY A 78 12.40 -18.88 -17.20
CA GLY A 78 13.72 -18.66 -17.79
C GLY A 78 14.17 -17.19 -17.86
N VAL A 79 13.36 -16.24 -17.39
CA VAL A 79 13.78 -14.84 -17.23
C VAL A 79 14.34 -14.65 -15.82
N HIS A 80 15.61 -14.28 -15.75
CA HIS A 80 16.36 -14.09 -14.51
C HIS A 80 16.93 -12.67 -14.44
N ALA A 81 17.00 -12.09 -13.24
CA ALA A 81 17.57 -10.77 -13.00
C ALA A 81 18.20 -10.67 -11.60
N ASP A 82 19.32 -9.95 -11.51
CA ASP A 82 19.97 -9.57 -10.25
C ASP A 82 20.39 -8.07 -10.33
N PRO A 83 19.76 -7.16 -9.57
CA PRO A 83 18.73 -7.41 -8.57
C PRO A 83 17.40 -7.94 -9.17
N PRO A 84 16.49 -8.52 -8.36
CA PRO A 84 15.20 -9.03 -8.86
C PRO A 84 14.36 -7.94 -9.54
N GLU A 85 13.91 -8.21 -10.76
CA GLU A 85 13.10 -7.28 -11.56
C GLU A 85 11.69 -7.84 -11.81
N VAL A 86 10.69 -6.96 -11.93
CA VAL A 86 9.31 -7.35 -12.26
C VAL A 86 9.32 -8.26 -13.50
N TRP A 87 8.68 -9.43 -13.39
CA TRP A 87 8.65 -10.55 -14.35
C TRP A 87 9.79 -11.58 -14.26
N SER A 88 10.87 -11.33 -13.53
CA SER A 88 11.90 -12.35 -13.29
C SER A 88 11.41 -13.43 -12.32
N GLU A 89 12.01 -14.61 -12.39
CA GLU A 89 11.70 -15.69 -11.46
C GLU A 89 12.13 -15.36 -10.01
N GLU A 90 13.25 -14.65 -9.83
CA GLU A 90 13.70 -14.16 -8.52
C GLU A 90 12.67 -13.21 -7.90
N TYR A 91 12.08 -12.32 -8.70
CA TYR A 91 11.07 -11.38 -8.21
C TYR A 91 9.83 -12.09 -7.68
N GLN A 92 9.37 -13.13 -8.38
CA GLN A 92 8.26 -13.96 -7.91
C GLN A 92 8.60 -14.63 -6.57
N VAL A 93 9.79 -15.22 -6.45
CA VAL A 93 10.25 -15.85 -5.20
C VAL A 93 10.31 -14.82 -4.06
N GLU A 94 10.90 -13.66 -4.30
CA GLU A 94 11.12 -12.65 -3.28
C GLU A 94 9.81 -11.98 -2.81
N MET A 95 8.82 -11.84 -3.70
CA MET A 95 7.47 -11.43 -3.31
C MET A 95 6.78 -12.49 -2.44
N LEU A 96 6.84 -13.77 -2.86
CA LEU A 96 6.25 -14.87 -2.09
C LEU A 96 6.87 -14.97 -0.69
N ARG A 97 8.21 -14.87 -0.59
CA ARG A 97 8.94 -14.89 0.68
C ARG A 97 8.40 -13.84 1.65
N ARG A 98 8.33 -12.59 1.22
CA ARG A 98 7.86 -11.47 2.05
C ARG A 98 6.41 -11.65 2.52
N TYR A 99 5.53 -12.13 1.65
CA TYR A 99 4.15 -12.44 2.03
C TYR A 99 4.07 -13.55 3.09
N LEU A 100 4.82 -14.63 2.90
CA LEU A 100 4.86 -15.73 3.87
C LEU A 100 5.44 -15.27 5.21
N ASP A 101 6.45 -14.41 5.22
CA ASP A 101 7.07 -13.92 6.45
C ASP A 101 6.17 -12.90 7.19
N VAL A 102 5.50 -12.01 6.44
CA VAL A 102 4.48 -11.09 6.99
C VAL A 102 3.35 -11.89 7.66
N ALA A 103 2.88 -12.96 7.02
CA ALA A 103 1.83 -13.82 7.57
C ALA A 103 2.32 -14.64 8.78
N ALA A 104 3.53 -15.21 8.71
CA ALA A 104 4.09 -16.00 9.81
C ALA A 104 4.27 -15.20 11.11
N ALA A 105 4.51 -13.89 11.00
CA ALA A 105 4.60 -13.00 12.15
C ALA A 105 3.24 -12.65 12.80
N ARG A 106 2.11 -13.06 12.20
CA ARG A 106 0.75 -12.64 12.59
C ARG A 106 -0.13 -13.86 12.91
N PRO A 107 -0.30 -14.22 14.19
CA PRO A 107 -1.05 -15.43 14.59
C PRO A 107 -2.51 -15.47 14.12
N TYR A 108 -3.12 -14.32 13.85
CA TYR A 108 -4.49 -14.22 13.35
C TYR A 108 -4.62 -14.47 11.83
N VAL A 109 -3.50 -14.56 11.11
CA VAL A 109 -3.49 -14.99 9.70
C VAL A 109 -3.55 -16.51 9.67
N ALA A 110 -4.74 -17.03 9.35
CA ALA A 110 -5.06 -18.44 9.40
C ALA A 110 -4.66 -19.21 8.13
N GLY A 111 -4.33 -18.53 7.04
CA GLY A 111 -4.00 -19.20 5.79
C GLY A 111 -3.53 -18.29 4.66
N LEU A 112 -2.90 -18.92 3.67
CA LEU A 112 -2.28 -18.30 2.50
C LEU A 112 -2.55 -19.18 1.28
N HIS A 113 -3.19 -18.62 0.26
CA HIS A 113 -3.36 -19.29 -1.04
C HIS A 113 -2.56 -18.53 -2.11
N VAL A 114 -1.45 -19.14 -2.55
CA VAL A 114 -0.65 -18.60 -3.64
C VAL A 114 -1.50 -18.58 -4.91
N TRP A 115 -1.63 -17.41 -5.51
CA TRP A 115 -2.26 -17.24 -6.81
C TRP A 115 -1.17 -17.23 -7.89
N ASN A 116 -0.96 -18.30 -8.65
CA ASN A 116 -1.77 -19.53 -8.69
C ASN A 116 -0.88 -20.78 -8.66
N PHE A 117 -1.50 -21.95 -8.54
CA PHE A 117 -0.81 -23.22 -8.72
C PHE A 117 -0.04 -23.24 -10.05
N ALA A 118 -0.68 -22.88 -11.15
CA ALA A 118 -0.01 -22.93 -12.45
C ALA A 118 -0.55 -21.89 -13.44
N ASP A 119 0.26 -21.56 -14.44
CA ASP A 119 -0.11 -20.58 -15.46
C ASP A 119 -1.38 -21.03 -16.21
N PHE A 120 -2.23 -20.07 -16.58
CA PHE A 120 -3.50 -20.32 -17.24
C PHE A 120 -3.88 -19.25 -18.26
N LYS A 121 -4.81 -19.57 -19.16
CA LYS A 121 -5.27 -18.67 -20.22
C LYS A 121 -6.30 -17.67 -19.70
N VAL A 122 -6.18 -16.45 -20.19
CA VAL A 122 -7.10 -15.33 -19.97
C VAL A 122 -7.34 -14.59 -21.28
N GLY A 123 -8.20 -13.58 -21.26
CA GLY A 123 -8.35 -12.64 -22.38
C GLY A 123 -7.04 -11.92 -22.71
N GLN A 124 -6.93 -11.43 -23.94
CA GLN A 124 -5.75 -10.69 -24.38
C GLN A 124 -5.71 -9.29 -23.74
N SER A 125 -4.54 -8.85 -23.30
CA SER A 125 -4.30 -7.46 -22.89
C SER A 125 -2.81 -7.11 -22.98
N PRO A 126 -2.44 -5.82 -23.05
CA PRO A 126 -1.04 -5.40 -23.04
C PRO A 126 -0.25 -5.89 -21.80
N MET A 127 -0.92 -6.07 -20.66
CA MET A 127 -0.31 -6.60 -19.43
C MET A 127 -0.17 -8.13 -19.41
N ARG A 128 -0.71 -8.83 -20.40
CA ARG A 128 -0.82 -10.30 -20.44
C ARG A 128 -0.28 -10.80 -21.77
N ALA A 129 1.04 -10.83 -21.91
CA ALA A 129 1.69 -11.28 -23.15
C ALA A 129 1.13 -12.65 -23.60
N GLY A 130 0.55 -12.71 -24.80
CA GLY A 130 -0.10 -13.93 -25.30
C GLY A 130 -1.36 -14.37 -24.54
N GLY A 131 -2.07 -13.49 -23.84
CA GLY A 131 -3.31 -13.79 -23.12
C GLY A 131 -3.11 -14.80 -21.97
N MET A 132 -1.99 -14.72 -21.28
CA MET A 132 -1.61 -15.66 -20.23
C MET A 132 -1.52 -14.94 -18.89
N ASN A 133 -2.14 -15.50 -17.85
CA ASN A 133 -1.77 -15.23 -16.47
C ASN A 133 -0.56 -16.11 -16.15
N ARG A 134 0.55 -15.48 -15.75
CA ARG A 134 1.83 -16.13 -15.51
C ARG A 134 2.24 -16.12 -14.04
N LYS A 135 1.28 -15.99 -13.13
CA LYS A 135 1.53 -16.04 -11.69
C LYS A 135 1.70 -17.45 -11.15
N GLY A 136 1.54 -18.47 -12.01
CA GLY A 136 1.72 -19.85 -11.65
C GLY A 136 3.10 -20.09 -11.07
N VAL A 137 3.16 -20.88 -9.98
CA VAL A 137 4.43 -21.43 -9.49
C VAL A 137 4.91 -22.58 -10.37
N PHE A 138 4.00 -23.16 -11.16
CA PHE A 138 4.28 -24.00 -12.31
C PHE A 138 3.89 -23.30 -13.62
N THR A 139 4.56 -23.66 -14.71
CA THR A 139 4.12 -23.30 -16.08
C THR A 139 2.78 -23.95 -16.42
N ARG A 140 2.18 -23.56 -17.54
CA ARG A 140 0.89 -24.12 -17.99
C ARG A 140 0.95 -25.63 -18.27
N ASP A 141 2.11 -26.11 -18.72
CA ASP A 141 2.40 -27.53 -18.93
C ASP A 141 3.08 -28.20 -17.72
N ARG A 142 2.99 -27.56 -16.56
CA ARG A 142 3.30 -28.11 -15.23
C ARG A 142 4.78 -28.37 -14.97
N ARG A 143 5.65 -27.64 -15.67
CA ARG A 143 7.08 -27.55 -15.28
C ARG A 143 7.21 -26.59 -14.09
N PRO A 144 7.98 -26.95 -13.05
CA PRO A 144 8.18 -26.07 -11.91
C PRO A 144 8.98 -24.82 -12.32
N LYS A 145 8.60 -23.66 -11.78
CA LYS A 145 9.44 -22.46 -11.73
C LYS A 145 10.23 -22.44 -10.42
N MET A 146 11.15 -21.49 -10.25
CA MET A 146 11.88 -21.28 -8.99
C MET A 146 10.94 -21.17 -7.79
N ALA A 147 9.78 -20.52 -7.96
CA ALA A 147 8.76 -20.39 -6.93
C ALA A 147 8.26 -21.75 -6.38
N ALA A 148 8.10 -22.78 -7.23
CA ALA A 148 7.68 -24.10 -6.76
C ALA A 148 8.74 -24.76 -5.86
N HIS A 149 10.02 -24.61 -6.20
CA HIS A 149 11.12 -25.12 -5.39
C HIS A 149 11.22 -24.40 -4.05
N PHE A 150 11.14 -23.07 -4.07
CA PHE A 150 11.12 -22.24 -2.86
C PHE A 150 9.97 -22.63 -1.93
N LEU A 151 8.74 -22.76 -2.44
CA LEU A 151 7.57 -23.12 -1.62
C LEU A 151 7.69 -24.53 -1.03
N ARG A 152 8.18 -25.51 -1.82
CA ARG A 152 8.46 -26.86 -1.32
C ARG A 152 9.42 -26.81 -0.13
N GLU A 153 10.51 -26.06 -0.24
CA GLU A 153 11.50 -25.93 0.84
C GLU A 153 10.91 -25.22 2.06
N ARG A 154 10.17 -24.13 1.84
CA ARG A 154 9.55 -23.34 2.92
C ARG A 154 8.47 -24.12 3.68
N TRP A 155 7.73 -25.00 3.01
CA TRP A 155 6.65 -25.81 3.61
C TRP A 155 7.10 -27.19 4.10
N ALA A 156 8.21 -27.73 3.60
CA ALA A 156 8.79 -28.98 4.11
C ALA A 156 9.51 -28.81 5.45
N GLN A 157 9.82 -27.58 5.86
CA GLN A 157 10.32 -27.32 7.20
C GLN A 157 9.27 -27.73 8.24
N PRO A 158 9.62 -28.50 9.29
CA PRO A 158 8.67 -28.91 10.31
C PRO A 158 7.96 -27.68 10.89
N THR A 159 6.63 -27.67 10.83
CA THR A 159 5.81 -26.75 11.61
C THR A 159 5.85 -27.20 13.07
N GLY A 160 6.98 -26.97 13.72
CA GLY A 160 7.27 -27.39 15.09
C GLY A 160 8.64 -26.86 15.50
N VAL A 161 8.66 -25.90 16.42
CA VAL A 161 9.79 -25.04 16.84
C VAL A 161 10.00 -23.81 15.95
N THR A 162 9.18 -22.77 16.18
CA THR A 162 9.77 -21.43 16.33
C THR A 162 10.15 -21.28 17.80
N ALA A 163 11.42 -21.01 18.03
CA ALA A 163 12.05 -20.90 19.33
C ALA A 163 11.27 -19.96 20.28
N ALA A 164 10.80 -20.51 21.39
CA ALA A 164 10.85 -19.73 22.62
C ALA A 164 12.34 -19.54 22.97
N GLN A 165 12.72 -18.29 23.21
CA GLN A 165 13.86 -17.87 24.03
C GLN A 165 15.27 -18.05 23.43
N GLN A 166 15.73 -17.03 22.70
CA GLN A 166 17.02 -16.43 23.06
C GLN A 166 16.71 -15.11 23.76
N GLY A 167 17.16 -15.01 25.02
CA GLY A 167 16.83 -13.91 25.91
C GLY A 167 17.36 -12.58 25.38
N VAL A 168 16.44 -11.69 25.02
CA VAL A 168 16.61 -10.27 25.25
C VAL A 168 15.94 -9.99 26.59
N ALA A 169 16.70 -9.40 27.52
CA ALA A 169 16.21 -9.02 28.85
C ALA A 169 14.87 -8.26 28.75
N PRO A 170 13.95 -8.38 29.72
CA PRO A 170 12.64 -7.76 29.65
C PRO A 170 12.80 -6.24 29.57
N GLN A 171 12.65 -5.69 28.36
CA GLN A 171 12.38 -4.28 28.19
C GLN A 171 10.96 -4.05 28.66
N ARG A 172 10.83 -3.11 29.61
CA ARG A 172 9.56 -2.56 30.09
C ARG A 172 8.64 -2.35 28.91
N ALA A 173 7.40 -2.85 29.00
CA ALA A 173 6.39 -2.70 27.96
C ALA A 173 6.39 -1.26 27.44
N PRO A 174 6.59 -1.03 26.13
CA PRO A 174 6.39 0.31 25.59
C PRO A 174 4.93 0.68 25.83
N GLU A 175 4.75 1.84 26.44
CA GLU A 175 3.46 2.50 26.58
C GLU A 175 2.76 2.51 25.21
N PRO A 176 1.44 2.26 25.13
CA PRO A 176 0.74 2.16 23.85
C PRO A 176 1.07 3.39 23.00
N PRO A 177 1.45 3.20 21.72
CA PRO A 177 1.81 4.33 20.88
C PRO A 177 0.61 5.25 20.81
N ALA A 178 0.85 6.54 21.08
CA ALA A 178 -0.11 7.59 20.79
C ALA A 178 -0.62 7.42 19.35
N PRO A 179 -1.90 7.74 19.08
CA PRO A 179 -2.52 7.52 17.77
C PRO A 179 -1.59 8.01 16.65
N PRO A 180 -1.47 7.25 15.54
CA PRO A 180 -0.49 7.53 14.50
C PRO A 180 -0.69 8.97 14.03
N GLN A 181 0.33 9.81 14.26
CA GLN A 181 0.34 11.12 13.66
C GLN A 181 0.40 10.92 12.14
N PRO A 182 -0.41 11.67 11.37
CA PRO A 182 -0.45 11.52 9.93
C PRO A 182 0.98 11.66 9.39
N VAL A 183 1.40 10.78 8.48
CA VAL A 183 2.70 10.84 7.82
C VAL A 183 2.54 11.65 6.54
N VAL A 184 3.47 12.57 6.26
CA VAL A 184 3.45 13.41 5.06
C VAL A 184 3.69 12.54 3.82
N PRO A 185 2.81 12.54 2.80
CA PRO A 185 3.03 11.80 1.57
C PRO A 185 4.31 12.25 0.86
N GLU A 186 4.99 11.30 0.23
CA GLU A 186 6.23 11.56 -0.51
C GLU A 186 6.07 12.65 -1.58
N ALA A 187 4.91 12.74 -2.23
CA ALA A 187 4.62 13.81 -3.19
C ALA A 187 4.61 15.21 -2.55
N PHE A 188 4.16 15.33 -1.29
CA PHE A 188 4.23 16.58 -0.54
C PHE A 188 5.66 16.89 -0.11
N LEU A 189 6.44 15.89 0.30
CA LEU A 189 7.87 16.04 0.60
C LEU A 189 8.67 16.49 -0.63
N ALA A 190 8.44 15.84 -1.78
CA ALA A 190 9.08 16.17 -3.04
C ALA A 190 8.72 17.60 -3.51
N LEU A 191 7.47 18.02 -3.34
CA LEU A 191 7.06 19.38 -3.65
C LEU A 191 7.68 20.39 -2.67
N ALA A 192 7.74 20.10 -1.37
CA ALA A 192 8.41 20.97 -0.40
C ALA A 192 9.90 21.14 -0.74
N ALA A 193 10.58 20.06 -1.11
CA ALA A 193 11.97 20.11 -1.57
C ALA A 193 12.14 20.99 -2.82
N LYS A 194 11.22 20.90 -3.79
CA LYS A 194 11.23 21.78 -4.98
C LYS A 194 10.98 23.26 -4.67
N LEU A 195 10.23 23.54 -3.61
CA LEU A 195 9.86 24.89 -3.17
C LEU A 195 10.89 25.51 -2.23
N ASN A 196 11.73 24.68 -1.60
CA ASN A 196 12.76 25.10 -0.68
C ASN A 196 13.75 26.06 -1.36
N GLY A 197 13.99 27.22 -0.76
CA GLY A 197 14.88 28.25 -1.28
C GLY A 197 14.30 29.12 -2.42
N LYS A 198 13.13 28.79 -2.97
CA LYS A 198 12.54 29.54 -4.10
C LYS A 198 11.87 30.86 -3.71
N ASN A 199 11.46 31.01 -2.45
CA ASN A 199 10.74 32.18 -1.95
C ASN A 199 11.31 32.65 -0.59
N PRO A 200 12.52 33.24 -0.55
CA PRO A 200 13.22 33.60 0.69
C PRO A 200 12.49 34.61 1.58
N GLY A 201 11.64 35.46 1.00
CA GLY A 201 10.85 36.46 1.73
C GLY A 201 9.46 35.99 2.19
N LEU A 202 9.09 34.72 1.93
CA LEU A 202 7.77 34.20 2.28
C LEU A 202 7.78 33.52 3.66
N ASN A 203 7.01 34.09 4.58
CA ASN A 203 6.67 33.45 5.86
C ASN A 203 5.17 33.14 5.84
N ALA A 204 4.79 31.90 5.57
CA ALA A 204 3.39 31.51 5.39
C ALA A 204 3.16 30.03 5.69
N VAL A 205 1.92 29.70 6.08
CA VAL A 205 1.46 28.33 6.23
C VAL A 205 0.34 28.06 5.24
N LEU A 206 0.56 27.14 4.31
CA LEU A 206 -0.46 26.65 3.39
C LEU A 206 -0.99 25.32 3.86
N LYS A 207 -2.27 25.26 4.22
CA LYS A 207 -2.95 24.03 4.62
C LYS A 207 -3.62 23.38 3.42
N PHE A 208 -3.49 22.07 3.31
CA PHE A 208 -4.21 21.20 2.36
C PHE A 208 -5.15 20.30 3.15
N ASP A 209 -6.43 20.42 2.88
CA ASP A 209 -7.48 19.55 3.40
C ASP A 209 -7.95 18.62 2.28
N LEU A 210 -7.56 17.35 2.38
CA LEU A 210 -7.84 16.34 1.36
C LEU A 210 -9.08 15.48 1.68
N GLY A 211 -9.88 15.88 2.68
CA GLY A 211 -11.01 15.10 3.20
C GLY A 211 -10.59 13.95 4.12
N GLU A 212 -11.56 13.38 4.85
CA GLU A 212 -11.36 12.22 5.74
C GLU A 212 -10.23 12.38 6.77
N GLY A 213 -10.02 13.60 7.28
CA GLY A 213 -8.98 13.90 8.27
C GLY A 213 -7.55 13.99 7.69
N ARG A 214 -7.39 13.88 6.37
CA ARG A 214 -6.10 13.98 5.67
C ARG A 214 -5.71 15.44 5.50
N LEU A 215 -5.13 15.99 6.55
CA LEU A 215 -4.62 17.35 6.60
C LEU A 215 -3.11 17.37 6.39
N TYR A 216 -2.63 18.28 5.56
CA TYR A 216 -1.21 18.53 5.32
C TYR A 216 -0.92 20.02 5.31
N ARG A 217 0.32 20.41 5.60
CA ARG A 217 0.75 21.82 5.63
C ARG A 217 2.07 21.97 4.90
N PHE A 218 2.21 23.04 4.13
CA PHE A 218 3.52 23.56 3.75
C PHE A 218 3.83 24.78 4.62
N VAL A 219 4.94 24.72 5.34
CA VAL A 219 5.42 25.84 6.16
C VAL A 219 6.60 26.47 5.47
N PHE A 220 6.45 27.75 5.15
CA PHE A 220 7.49 28.61 4.59
C PHE A 220 8.01 29.52 5.69
N GLU A 221 9.32 29.47 5.93
CA GLU A 221 9.96 30.26 6.97
C GLU A 221 11.42 30.52 6.61
N SER A 222 11.80 31.80 6.51
CA SER A 222 13.18 32.22 6.23
C SER A 222 13.80 31.54 4.99
N GLY A 223 12.99 31.32 3.95
CA GLY A 223 13.39 30.65 2.71
C GLY A 223 13.42 29.13 2.75
N ALA A 224 13.18 28.51 3.90
CA ALA A 224 12.93 27.07 3.97
C ALA A 224 11.47 26.74 3.65
N CYS A 225 11.23 25.63 2.95
CA CYS A 225 9.90 25.06 2.76
C CYS A 225 9.90 23.62 3.28
N ARG A 226 9.01 23.33 4.22
CA ARG A 226 8.82 21.99 4.78
C ARG A 226 7.36 21.56 4.67
N ALA A 227 7.12 20.27 4.44
CA ALA A 227 5.79 19.70 4.50
C ALA A 227 5.60 19.01 5.86
N GLU A 228 4.45 19.25 6.47
CA GLU A 228 4.02 18.71 7.75
C GLU A 228 2.66 18.04 7.57
N ALA A 229 2.36 17.06 8.40
CA ALA A 229 1.10 16.35 8.36
C ALA A 229 0.27 16.67 9.59
N GLY A 230 -1.04 16.63 9.39
CA GLY A 230 -2.02 17.00 10.40
C GLY A 230 -2.32 18.51 10.41
N PRO A 231 -3.13 18.94 11.39
CA PRO A 231 -3.60 20.31 11.47
C PRO A 231 -2.50 21.30 11.85
N GLY A 232 -1.34 20.86 12.36
CA GLY A 232 -0.21 21.68 12.82
C GLY A 232 -0.53 22.63 13.98
N ALA A 233 0.48 23.34 14.48
CA ALA A 233 0.29 24.42 15.46
C ALA A 233 0.11 25.77 14.74
N GLY A 234 -0.87 26.58 15.16
CA GLY A 234 -1.14 27.92 14.61
C GLY A 234 -2.06 27.95 13.39
N GLU A 235 -2.60 29.14 13.09
CA GLU A 235 -3.53 29.37 11.98
C GLU A 235 -2.83 29.26 10.61
N ALA A 236 -3.57 28.74 9.61
CA ALA A 236 -3.08 28.67 8.24
C ALA A 236 -3.30 30.01 7.54
N THR A 237 -2.28 30.50 6.82
CA THR A 237 -2.35 31.70 5.98
C THR A 237 -3.33 31.51 4.82
N ALA A 238 -3.38 30.31 4.26
CA ALA A 238 -4.40 29.90 3.30
C ALA A 238 -4.69 28.39 3.41
N THR A 239 -5.90 28.00 3.04
CA THR A 239 -6.36 26.61 3.01
C THR A 239 -6.85 26.25 1.61
N VAL A 240 -6.34 25.12 1.11
CA VAL A 240 -6.75 24.47 -0.13
C VAL A 240 -7.54 23.22 0.23
N THR A 241 -8.79 23.14 -0.23
CA THR A 241 -9.64 21.96 -0.02
C THR A 241 -9.92 21.29 -1.36
N MET A 242 -9.66 19.99 -1.44
CA MET A 242 -9.83 19.17 -2.66
C MET A 242 -9.90 17.69 -2.31
N GLN A 243 -10.30 16.84 -3.26
CA GLN A 243 -10.23 15.40 -3.06
C GLN A 243 -8.77 14.91 -3.16
N ALA A 244 -8.41 13.91 -2.35
CA ALA A 244 -7.05 13.37 -2.33
C ALA A 244 -6.56 12.91 -3.73
N GLU A 245 -7.44 12.34 -4.55
CA GLU A 245 -7.10 11.91 -5.91
C GLU A 245 -6.75 13.09 -6.83
N ASP A 246 -7.53 14.17 -6.77
CA ASP A 246 -7.27 15.39 -7.54
C ASP A 246 -5.98 16.09 -7.05
N ALA A 247 -5.69 16.04 -5.75
CA ALA A 247 -4.44 16.53 -5.18
C ALA A 247 -3.24 15.78 -5.75
N MET A 248 -3.31 14.45 -5.84
CA MET A 248 -2.21 13.65 -6.40
C MET A 248 -2.01 13.94 -7.89
N LYS A 249 -3.09 14.14 -8.67
CA LYS A 249 -2.99 14.55 -10.08
C LYS A 249 -2.37 15.93 -10.22
N LEU A 250 -2.75 16.88 -9.35
CA LEU A 250 -2.17 18.23 -9.32
C LEU A 250 -0.66 18.18 -9.04
N LEU A 251 -0.25 17.43 -8.01
CA LEU A 251 1.16 17.32 -7.60
C LEU A 251 2.05 16.63 -8.65
N ARG A 252 1.47 15.77 -9.48
CA ARG A 252 2.15 15.12 -10.61
C ARG A 252 2.15 15.94 -11.90
N GLY A 253 1.49 17.11 -11.91
CA GLY A 253 1.33 17.94 -13.11
C GLY A 253 0.30 17.40 -14.12
N GLU A 254 -0.48 16.39 -13.73
CA GLU A 254 -1.52 15.75 -14.57
C GLU A 254 -2.84 16.55 -14.55
N LEU A 255 -3.00 17.46 -13.59
CA LEU A 255 -4.17 18.33 -13.46
C LEU A 255 -3.73 19.79 -13.43
N ASN A 256 -4.25 20.59 -14.37
CA ASN A 256 -3.97 22.02 -14.42
C ASN A 256 -4.64 22.74 -13.22
N PRO A 257 -3.89 23.52 -12.41
CA PRO A 257 -4.43 24.19 -11.22
C PRO A 257 -5.58 25.16 -11.51
N MET A 258 -5.55 25.87 -12.64
CA MET A 258 -6.59 26.83 -13.02
C MET A 258 -7.88 26.11 -13.45
N VAL A 259 -7.76 25.01 -14.18
CA VAL A 259 -8.92 24.18 -14.57
C VAL A 259 -9.57 23.56 -13.34
N ALA A 260 -8.78 23.07 -12.40
CA ALA A 260 -9.27 22.47 -11.16
C ALA A 260 -10.00 23.50 -10.27
N TYR A 261 -9.53 24.75 -10.23
CA TYR A 261 -10.24 25.84 -9.55
C TYR A 261 -11.56 26.21 -10.24
N MET A 262 -11.54 26.45 -11.57
CA MET A 262 -12.75 26.85 -12.31
C MET A 262 -13.85 25.77 -12.32
N THR A 263 -13.46 24.49 -12.25
CA THR A 263 -14.40 23.36 -12.20
C THR A 263 -14.88 23.02 -10.78
N GLY A 264 -14.48 23.80 -9.78
CA GLY A 264 -14.91 23.62 -8.39
C GLY A 264 -14.26 22.44 -7.67
N LYS A 265 -13.25 21.79 -8.27
CA LYS A 265 -12.47 20.69 -7.66
C LYS A 265 -11.49 21.19 -6.60
N ILE A 266 -11.15 22.48 -6.65
CA ILE A 266 -10.35 23.18 -5.65
C ILE A 266 -11.19 24.28 -5.04
N LYS A 267 -11.29 24.29 -3.71
CA LYS A 267 -11.78 25.43 -2.95
C LYS A 267 -10.61 26.07 -2.22
N ILE A 268 -10.55 27.39 -2.25
CA ILE A 268 -9.47 28.18 -1.66
C ILE A 268 -10.07 29.16 -0.66
N ALA A 269 -9.49 29.22 0.55
CA ALA A 269 -9.82 30.20 1.57
C ALA A 269 -8.52 30.81 2.15
N GLY A 270 -8.55 32.09 2.53
CA GLY A 270 -7.39 32.81 3.09
C GLY A 270 -6.61 33.63 2.05
N ASP A 271 -5.36 33.98 2.35
CA ASP A 271 -4.56 34.89 1.53
C ASP A 271 -4.08 34.24 0.23
N ILE A 272 -4.68 34.68 -0.88
CA ILE A 272 -4.39 34.21 -2.24
C ILE A 272 -2.92 34.45 -2.64
N ARG A 273 -2.24 35.46 -2.08
CA ARG A 273 -0.82 35.74 -2.40
C ARG A 273 0.10 34.63 -1.94
N ALA A 274 -0.20 34.00 -0.80
CA ALA A 274 0.57 32.88 -0.27
C ALA A 274 0.47 31.64 -1.18
N LEU A 275 -0.65 31.47 -1.88
CA LEU A 275 -0.86 30.35 -2.81
C LEU A 275 -0.14 30.50 -4.15
N MET A 276 0.16 31.74 -4.57
CA MET A 276 0.93 31.99 -5.79
C MET A 276 2.38 31.46 -5.68
N ALA A 277 2.87 31.20 -4.46
CA ALA A 277 4.15 30.54 -4.24
C ALA A 277 4.20 29.10 -4.80
N LEU A 278 3.06 28.42 -4.92
CA LEU A 278 2.96 27.06 -5.47
C LEU A 278 3.03 27.05 -7.01
N GLN A 279 2.61 28.12 -7.69
CA GLN A 279 2.55 28.17 -9.15
C GLN A 279 3.94 28.05 -9.80
N GLY A 280 5.01 28.56 -9.16
CA GLY A 280 6.38 28.45 -9.67
C GLY A 280 7.05 27.07 -9.52
N ALA A 281 6.38 26.10 -8.89
CA ALA A 281 6.90 24.73 -8.72
C ALA A 281 6.04 23.65 -9.39
N LEU A 282 4.80 24.00 -9.80
CA LEU A 282 3.87 23.13 -10.53
C LEU A 282 3.89 23.38 -12.05
N GLY A 283 4.82 24.22 -12.53
CA GLY A 283 5.12 24.44 -13.94
C GLY A 283 6.32 23.64 -14.40
#